data_AF-A0A8S1BD27-F1
#
_entry.id   AF-A0A8S1BD27-F1
#
_cell.length_a   1.000
_cell.length_b   1.000
_cell.length_c   1.000
_cell.angle_alpha   90.00
_cell.angle_beta   90.00
_cell.angle_gamma   90.00
#
_symmetry.space_group_name_H-M   'P 1'
#
loop_
_entity.id
_entity.type
_entity.pdbx_description
1 polymer ?
#
loop_
_entity_poly.entity_id
_entity_poly.type
_entity_poly.pdbx_seq_one_letter_code
_entity_poly.pdbx_strand_id
1 'polypeptide(L)'
;MPFGEGPRICIGLRFAKMQMISGLVTIFKKYRVELATDMERQIEFEPKSIITYPVSGIRLRFIERKGWEDRVLQSSKPKVSS
;
A
#
# COMPACT_ATOMS: atom_id res chain seq x y z
N MET A 1 13.76 -14.50 1.13
CA MET A 1 12.33 -14.66 1.48
C MET A 1 11.98 -13.78 2.69
N PRO A 2 11.12 -12.74 2.56
CA PRO A 2 10.86 -11.75 3.62
C PRO A 2 10.03 -12.24 4.81
N PHE A 3 9.39 -13.41 4.69
CA PHE A 3 8.60 -14.02 5.76
C PHE A 3 9.20 -15.36 6.24
N GLY A 4 10.46 -15.64 5.87
CA GLY A 4 11.11 -16.92 6.12
C GLY A 4 10.54 -18.07 5.31
N GLU A 5 11.06 -19.26 5.59
CA GLU A 5 10.68 -20.55 5.02
C GLU A 5 10.83 -21.65 6.09
N GLY A 6 10.23 -22.83 5.87
CA GLY A 6 10.37 -23.98 6.75
C GLY A 6 9.66 -23.83 8.11
N PRO A 7 10.11 -24.53 9.17
CA PRO A 7 9.40 -24.59 10.46
C PRO A 7 9.36 -23.25 11.23
N ARG A 8 10.13 -22.25 10.80
CA ARG A 8 10.14 -20.89 11.36
C ARG A 8 9.52 -19.85 10.41
N ILE A 9 8.67 -20.29 9.47
CA ILE A 9 7.91 -19.36 8.62
C ILE A 9 7.04 -18.43 9.47
N CYS A 10 6.96 -17.16 9.06
CA CYS A 10 6.12 -16.19 9.75
C CYS A 10 4.64 -16.61 9.71
N ILE A 11 4.08 -16.91 10.89
CA ILE A 11 2.66 -17.25 11.05
C ILE A 11 1.73 -16.11 10.60
N GLY A 12 2.21 -14.86 10.67
CA GLY A 12 1.49 -13.66 10.25
C GLY A 12 1.44 -13.41 8.74
N LEU A 13 2.07 -14.27 7.91
CA LEU A 13 2.18 -14.06 6.45
C LEU A 13 0.82 -13.78 5.78
N ARG A 14 -0.19 -14.59 6.10
CA ARG A 14 -1.52 -14.46 5.48
C ARG A 14 -2.22 -13.18 5.92
N PHE A 15 -2.12 -12.86 7.21
CA PHE A 15 -2.69 -11.67 7.79
C PHE A 15 -2.06 -10.39 7.21
N ALA A 16 -0.72 -10.33 7.19
CA ALA A 16 0.01 -9.19 6.63
C ALA A 16 -0.34 -8.97 5.15
N LYS A 17 -0.43 -10.03 4.35
CA LYS A 17 -0.85 -9.93 2.94
C LYS A 17 -2.26 -9.35 2.81
N MET A 18 -3.22 -9.86 3.57
CA MET A 18 -4.60 -9.39 3.52
C MET A 18 -4.70 -7.91 3.90
N GLN A 19 -4.05 -7.50 4.99
CA GLN A 19 -4.06 -6.11 5.44
C GLN A 19 -3.40 -5.16 4.44
N MET A 20 -2.20 -5.51 3.97
CA MET A 20 -1.45 -4.66 3.03
C MET A 20 -2.17 -4.51 1.70
N ILE A 21 -2.70 -5.61 1.14
CA ILE A 21 -3.44 -5.55 -0.13
C ILE A 21 -4.70 -4.70 0.03
N SER A 22 -5.48 -4.92 1.10
CA SER A 22 -6.70 -4.14 1.34
C SER A 22 -6.42 -2.64 1.52
N GLY A 23 -5.39 -2.30 2.31
CA GLY A 23 -4.96 -0.92 2.49
C GLY A 23 -4.50 -0.26 1.19
N LEU A 24 -3.65 -0.94 0.42
CA LEU A 24 -3.15 -0.44 -0.87
C LEU A 24 -4.27 -0.26 -1.90
N VAL A 25 -5.19 -1.23 -2.01
CA VAL A 25 -6.35 -1.12 -2.91
C VAL A 25 -7.22 0.06 -2.52
N THR A 26 -7.45 0.28 -1.23
CA THR A 26 -8.24 1.42 -0.73
C THR A 26 -7.61 2.74 -1.13
N ILE A 27 -6.30 2.88 -0.92
CA ILE A 27 -5.54 4.08 -1.30
C ILE A 27 -5.58 4.28 -2.82
N PHE A 28 -5.27 3.26 -3.62
CA PHE A 28 -5.15 3.38 -5.08
C PHE A 28 -6.49 3.53 -5.81
N LYS A 29 -7.60 3.10 -5.21
CA LYS A 29 -8.95 3.34 -5.75
C LYS A 29 -9.29 4.83 -5.75
N LYS A 30 -8.95 5.52 -4.65
CA LYS A 30 -9.29 6.93 -4.42
C LYS A 30 -8.21 7.90 -4.87
N TYR A 31 -6.94 7.57 -4.68
CA TYR A 31 -5.82 8.48 -4.89
C TYR A 31 -4.83 7.94 -5.93
N ARG A 32 -4.25 8.85 -6.70
CA ARG A 32 -2.98 8.69 -7.40
C ARG A 32 -1.89 9.17 -6.44
N VAL A 33 -0.93 8.30 -6.15
CA VAL A 33 0.17 8.59 -5.25
C VAL A 33 1.40 8.94 -6.08
N GLU A 34 2.03 10.06 -5.76
CA GLU A 34 3.27 10.52 -6.41
C GLU A 34 4.34 10.83 -5.37
N LEU A 35 5.60 10.75 -5.77
CA LEU A 35 6.72 11.17 -4.93
C LEU A 35 6.69 12.70 -4.77
N ALA A 36 6.95 13.21 -3.57
CA ALA A 36 7.07 14.65 -3.37
C ALA A 36 8.23 15.21 -4.21
N THR A 37 8.07 16.44 -4.73
CA THR A 37 9.02 17.07 -5.66
C THR A 37 10.42 17.25 -5.05
N ASP A 38 10.48 17.37 -3.73
CA ASP A 38 11.69 17.59 -2.94
C ASP A 38 12.20 16.32 -2.24
N MET A 39 11.76 15.14 -2.70
CA MET A 39 12.20 13.86 -2.15
C MET A 39 13.21 13.20 -3.08
N GLU A 40 14.33 12.77 -2.52
CA GLU A 40 15.35 12.00 -3.22
C GLU A 40 14.84 10.59 -3.56
N ARG A 41 15.25 10.06 -4.72
CA ARG A 41 14.84 8.72 -5.18
C ARG A 41 15.66 7.60 -4.54
N GLN A 42 16.88 7.90 -4.13
CA GLN A 42 17.73 6.95 -3.41
C GLN A 42 17.46 7.12 -1.92
N ILE A 43 17.04 6.02 -1.29
CA ILE A 43 16.70 6.00 0.13
C ILE A 43 17.91 5.42 0.87
N GLU A 44 18.47 6.18 1.80
CA GLU A 44 19.44 5.68 2.76
C GLU A 44 18.72 5.02 3.93
N PHE A 45 19.12 3.80 4.28
CA PHE A 45 18.53 3.04 5.37
C PHE A 45 19.35 3.19 6.65
N GLU A 46 18.68 3.27 7.80
CA GLU A 46 19.31 3.34 9.12
C GLU A 46 19.88 1.96 9.49
N PRO A 47 21.21 1.76 9.50
CA PRO A 47 21.82 0.45 9.69
C PRO A 47 21.60 -0.12 11.09
N LYS A 48 21.30 0.72 12.09
CA LYS A 48 21.09 0.28 13.48
C LYS A 48 19.64 -0.06 13.80
N SER A 49 18.74 0.05 12.81
CA SER A 49 17.32 -0.23 12.99
C SER A 49 17.03 -1.73 13.01
N ILE A 50 16.13 -2.16 13.91
CA ILE A 50 15.69 -3.56 14.03
C ILE A 50 14.81 -3.98 12.83
N ILE A 51 14.12 -3.00 12.24
CA ILE A 51 13.29 -3.14 11.04
C ILE A 51 13.86 -2.22 9.96
N THR A 52 13.74 -2.57 8.68
CA THR A 52 14.18 -1.70 7.58
C THR A 52 13.50 -0.34 7.67
N TYR A 53 14.27 0.69 8.01
CA TYR A 53 13.78 2.04 8.24
C TYR A 53 14.68 3.04 7.51
N PRO A 54 14.11 4.06 6.83
CA PRO A 54 14.91 5.08 6.15
C PRO A 54 15.48 6.09 7.17
N VAL A 55 16.67 6.64 6.92
CA VAL A 55 17.27 7.68 7.78
C VAL A 55 16.39 8.93 7.83
N SER A 56 15.73 9.27 6.72
CA SER A 56 14.79 10.38 6.59
C SER A 56 13.38 9.88 6.25
N GLY A 57 12.35 10.64 6.63
CA GLY A 57 10.96 10.31 6.29
C GLY A 57 10.69 10.28 4.78
N ILE A 58 9.72 9.45 4.36
CA ILE A 58 9.28 9.37 2.95
C ILE A 58 8.05 10.28 2.77
N ARG A 59 8.18 11.29 1.91
CA ARG A 59 7.10 12.23 1.60
C ARG A 59 6.40 11.86 0.30
N LEU A 60 5.08 11.70 0.39
CA LEU A 60 4.21 11.33 -0.73
C LEU A 60 3.13 12.39 -0.93
N ARG A 61 2.78 12.62 -2.19
CA ARG A 61 1.66 13.47 -2.60
C ARG A 61 0.48 12.59 -2.99
N PHE A 62 -0.67 12.82 -2.36
CA PHE A 62 -1.92 12.13 -2.67
C PHE A 62 -2.80 13.04 -3.52
N ILE A 63 -3.09 12.61 -4.76
CA ILE A 63 -3.92 13.35 -5.70
C ILE A 63 -5.21 12.57 -5.88
N GLU A 64 -6.36 13.15 -5.54
CA GLU A 64 -7.64 12.47 -5.67
C GLU A 64 -7.97 12.17 -7.15
N ARG A 65 -8.38 10.93 -7.44
CA ARG A 65 -8.75 10.49 -8.79
C ARG A 65 -10.17 10.91 -9.09
N LYS A 66 -10.37 11.60 -10.22
CA LYS A 66 -11.72 11.90 -10.73
C LYS A 66 -12.56 10.61 -10.91
N GLY A 67 -13.84 10.68 -10.55
CA GLY A 67 -14.80 9.58 -10.68
C GLY A 67 -14.48 8.34 -9.81
N TRP A 68 -13.77 8.49 -8.69
CA TRP A 68 -13.50 7.36 -7.79
C TRP A 68 -14.76 6.88 -7.06
N GLU A 69 -15.68 7.79 -6.74
CA GLU A 69 -16.96 7.52 -6.07
C GLU A 69 -17.85 6.63 -6.95
N ASP A 70 -17.94 6.94 -8.25
CA ASP A 70 -18.74 6.18 -9.21
C ASP A 70 -18.28 4.73 -9.34
N ARG A 71 -16.96 4.47 -9.26
CA ARG A 71 -16.39 3.11 -9.30
C ARG A 71 -16.71 2.30 -8.04
N VAL A 72 -16.88 2.96 -6.90
CA VAL A 72 -17.32 2.31 -5.66
C VAL A 72 -18.80 1.96 -5.77
N LEU A 73 -19.62 2.90 -6.22
CA LEU A 73 -21.07 2.70 -6.38
C LEU A 73 -21.44 1.69 -7.48
N GLN A 74 -20.66 1.59 -8.56
CA GLN A 74 -20.85 0.55 -9.59
C GLN A 74 -20.57 -0.86 -9.09
N SER A 75 -19.71 -1.02 -8.06
CA SER A 75 -19.44 -2.34 -7.45
C SER A 75 -20.52 -2.80 -6.46
N SER A 76 -21.39 -1.89 -6.00
CA SER A 76 -22.46 -2.16 -5.04
C SER A 76 -23.87 -2.21 -5.65
N LYS A 77 -24.04 -1.86 -6.93
CA LYS A 77 -25.32 -2.07 -7.62
C LYS A 77 -25.50 -3.59 -7.84
N PRO A 78 -26.60 -4.20 -7.34
CA PRO A 78 -26.90 -5.58 -7.72
C PRO A 78 -26.99 -5.63 -9.24
N LYS A 79 -26.32 -6.61 -9.87
CA LYS A 79 -26.54 -6.92 -11.28
C LYS A 79 -28.00 -7.37 -11.39
N VAL A 80 -28.90 -6.43 -11.66
CA VAL A 80 -30.24 -6.76 -12.13
C VAL A 80 -30.05 -7.26 -13.55
N SER A 81 -29.95 -8.58 -13.70
CA SER A 81 -30.08 -9.26 -14.98
C SER A 81 -31.53 -9.11 -15.43
N SER A 82 -31.76 -8.37 -16.52
CA SER A 82 -32.94 -8.56 -17.36
C SER A 82 -32.75 -9.78 -18.24
#